data_AF-A0A2M7CAB1-F1
#
_entry.id   AF-A0A2M7CAB1-F1
#
_cell.length_a   1.000
_cell.length_b   1.000
_cell.length_c   1.000
_cell.angle_alpha   90.00
_cell.angle_beta   90.00
_cell.angle_gamma   90.00
#
_symmetry.space_group_name_H-M   'P 1'
#
loop_
_entity.id
_entity.type
_entity.pdbx_description
1 polymer ?
#
loop_
_entity_poly.entity_id
_entity_poly.type
_entity_poly.pdbx_seq_one_letter_code
_entity_poly.pdbx_strand_id
1 'polypeptide(L)'
;MERTLSIVKPDGVQKHLIGEVVKRFEDHGLKVVGLKMISMDKKEAEGFYAVHRGKPFYESLTQFMSSGPAVVMVLEGEGAISKTRELMGATDPKQAK
;
A
#
# COMPACT_ATOMS: atom_id res chain seq x y z
N MET A 1 18.53 0.40 10.38
CA MET A 1 17.80 -0.42 9.39
C MET A 1 16.32 -0.37 9.76
N GLU A 2 15.47 0.08 8.83
CA GLU A 2 14.04 0.31 9.06
C GLU A 2 13.21 -0.73 8.33
N ARG A 3 11.97 -0.93 8.79
CA ARG A 3 10.93 -1.67 8.07
C ARG A 3 9.69 -0.83 7.93
N THR A 4 9.04 -0.91 6.78
CA THR A 4 7.75 -0.24 6.53
C THR A 4 6.79 -1.17 5.80
N LEU A 5 5.50 -0.91 6.02
CA LEU A 5 4.42 -1.56 5.29
C LEU A 5 4.15 -0.82 3.98
N SER A 6 3.98 -1.56 2.90
CA SER A 6 3.42 -1.06 1.64
C SER A 6 2.27 -1.97 1.19
N ILE A 7 1.30 -1.40 0.49
CA ILE A 7 0.09 -2.10 0.05
C ILE A 7 -0.19 -1.76 -1.41
N VAL A 8 -0.17 -2.77 -2.27
CA VAL A 8 -0.79 -2.69 -3.60
C VAL A 8 -2.29 -2.88 -3.39
N LYS A 9 -3.04 -1.79 -3.55
CA LYS A 9 -4.50 -1.74 -3.35
C LYS A 9 -5.27 -2.55 -4.41
N PRO A 10 -6.58 -2.82 -4.22
CA PRO A 10 -7.34 -3.66 -5.14
C PRO A 10 -7.30 -3.23 -6.61
N ASP A 11 -7.30 -1.92 -6.88
CA ASP A 11 -7.19 -1.41 -8.25
C ASP A 11 -5.82 -1.71 -8.89
N GLY A 12 -4.73 -1.61 -8.13
CA GLY A 12 -3.39 -1.96 -8.58
C GLY A 12 -3.25 -3.45 -8.87
N VAL A 13 -3.88 -4.30 -8.05
CA VAL A 13 -3.94 -5.75 -8.27
C VAL A 13 -4.74 -6.07 -9.52
N GLN A 14 -5.93 -5.47 -9.70
CA GLN A 14 -6.76 -5.66 -10.89
C GLN A 14 -6.08 -5.20 -12.18
N LYS A 15 -5.22 -4.18 -12.11
CA LYS A 15 -4.40 -3.70 -13.23
C LYS A 15 -3.10 -4.50 -13.44
N HIS A 16 -2.91 -5.60 -12.72
CA HIS A 16 -1.72 -6.46 -12.79
C HIS A 16 -0.39 -5.74 -12.46
N LEU A 17 -0.42 -4.72 -11.59
CA LEU A 17 0.75 -3.87 -11.28
C LEU A 17 1.64 -4.40 -10.15
N ILE A 18 1.36 -5.59 -9.58
CA ILE A 18 2.10 -6.12 -8.42
C ILE A 18 3.61 -6.21 -8.73
N GLY A 19 3.97 -6.82 -9.86
CA GLY A 19 5.37 -7.00 -10.26
C GLY A 19 6.09 -5.68 -10.49
N GLU A 20 5.43 -4.70 -11.11
CA GLU A 20 6.00 -3.38 -11.36
C GLU A 20 6.27 -2.62 -10.05
N VAL A 21 5.36 -2.71 -9.09
CA VAL A 21 5.54 -2.09 -7.76
C VAL A 21 6.70 -2.74 -7.00
N VAL A 22 6.78 -4.08 -7.00
CA VAL A 22 7.89 -4.81 -6.36
C VAL A 22 9.21 -4.42 -7.00
N LYS A 23 9.29 -4.46 -8.33
CA LYS A 23 10.47 -4.07 -9.09
C LYS A 23 10.93 -2.66 -8.74
N ARG A 24 10.00 -1.69 -8.66
CA ARG A 24 10.31 -0.31 -8.29
C ARG A 24 10.98 -0.21 -6.92
N PHE A 25 10.53 -0.97 -5.92
CA PHE A 25 11.15 -0.94 -4.60
C PHE A 25 12.54 -1.61 -4.60
N GLU A 26 12.69 -2.75 -5.26
CA GLU A 26 13.96 -3.47 -5.36
C GLU A 26 15.03 -2.66 -6.10
N ASP A 27 14.66 -2.00 -7.20
CA ASP A 27 15.53 -1.11 -7.98
C ASP A 27 16.08 0.08 -7.15
N HIS A 28 15.38 0.46 -6.07
CA HIS A 28 15.78 1.55 -5.17
C HIS A 28 16.40 1.05 -3.85
N GLY A 29 16.86 -0.20 -3.85
CA GLY A 29 17.62 -0.80 -2.74
C GLY A 29 16.77 -1.13 -1.51
N LEU A 30 15.44 -1.27 -1.67
CA LEU A 30 14.57 -1.81 -0.63
C LEU A 30 14.39 -3.31 -0.84
N LYS A 31 14.49 -4.08 0.23
CA LYS A 31 14.29 -5.53 0.21
C LYS A 31 12.87 -5.89 0.63
N VAL A 32 12.19 -6.71 -0.15
CA VAL A 32 10.93 -7.33 0.27
C VAL A 32 11.24 -8.48 1.24
N VAL A 33 10.95 -8.28 2.53
CA VAL A 33 11.21 -9.30 3.59
C VAL A 33 9.95 -10.07 4.01
N GLY A 34 8.80 -9.68 3.47
CA GLY A 34 7.54 -10.40 3.60
C GLY A 34 6.55 -9.91 2.56
N LEU A 35 5.78 -10.84 1.96
CA LEU A 35 4.80 -10.53 0.93
C LEU A 35 3.63 -11.50 1.05
N LYS A 36 2.40 -10.96 1.04
CA LYS A 36 1.18 -11.78 1.13
C LYS A 36 0.05 -11.13 0.35
N MET A 37 -0.67 -11.92 -0.44
CA MET A 37 -1.98 -11.54 -0.97
C MET A 37 -3.04 -11.78 0.11
N ILE A 38 -3.88 -10.77 0.34
CA ILE A 38 -4.97 -10.81 1.32
C ILE A 38 -6.26 -10.33 0.67
N SER A 39 -7.39 -10.71 1.24
CA SER A 39 -8.70 -10.13 0.94
C SER A 39 -9.30 -9.72 2.26
N MET A 40 -9.37 -8.41 2.52
CA MET A 40 -9.93 -7.90 3.76
C MET A 40 -11.45 -7.89 3.65
N ASP A 41 -12.13 -8.35 4.69
CA ASP A 41 -13.53 -7.99 4.86
C ASP A 41 -13.68 -6.51 5.25
N LYS A 42 -14.91 -6.00 5.25
CA LYS A 42 -15.19 -4.60 5.57
C LYS A 42 -14.75 -4.23 6.99
N LYS A 43 -14.91 -5.12 7.97
CA LYS A 43 -14.58 -4.90 9.37
C LYS A 43 -13.07 -4.87 9.59
N GLU A 44 -12.33 -5.72 8.89
CA GLU A 44 -10.87 -5.71 8.86
C GLU A 44 -10.34 -4.40 8.27
N ALA A 45 -10.91 -3.93 7.15
CA ALA A 45 -10.55 -2.65 6.55
C ALA A 45 -10.85 -1.46 7.47
N GLU A 46 -12.02 -1.46 8.14
CA GLU A 46 -12.39 -0.44 9.13
C GLU A 46 -11.44 -0.43 10.33
N GLY A 47 -11.05 -1.60 10.82
CA GLY A 47 -10.07 -1.77 11.90
C GLY A 47 -8.70 -1.21 11.51
N PHE A 48 -8.21 -1.57 10.32
CA PHE A 48 -6.92 -1.09 9.82
C PHE A 48 -6.90 0.43 9.62
N TYR A 49 -7.97 1.02 9.09
CA TYR A 49 -8.08 2.47 8.84
C TYR A 49 -8.70 3.26 9.99
N ALA A 50 -8.80 2.70 11.21
CA ALA A 50 -9.50 3.33 12.33
C ALA A 50 -9.03 4.76 12.66
N VAL A 51 -7.76 5.10 12.37
CA VAL A 51 -7.19 6.46 12.52
C VAL A 51 -7.90 7.51 11.66
N HIS A 52 -8.62 7.11 10.61
CA HIS A 52 -9.40 7.99 9.74
C HIS A 52 -10.89 8.01 10.09
N ARG A 53 -11.32 7.34 11.16
CA ARG A 53 -12.73 7.32 11.58
C ARG A 53 -13.26 8.75 11.77
N GLY A 54 -14.45 9.01 11.24
CA GLY A 54 -15.07 10.34 11.26
C GLY A 54 -14.61 11.29 10.15
N LYS A 55 -13.65 10.90 9.30
CA LYS A 55 -13.32 11.66 8.08
C LYS A 55 -14.36 11.39 6.99
N PRO A 56 -14.70 12.37 6.13
CA PRO A 56 -15.70 12.21 5.08
C PRO A 56 -15.42 11.05 4.09
N PHE A 57 -14.15 10.69 3.92
CA PHE A 57 -13.72 9.63 3.00
C PHE A 57 -13.55 8.26 3.67
N TYR A 58 -13.80 8.12 4.99
CA TYR A 58 -13.54 6.87 5.71
C TYR A 58 -14.34 5.71 5.14
N GLU A 59 -15.63 5.92 4.90
CA GLU A 59 -16.55 4.88 4.42
C GLU A 59 -16.18 4.39 3.02
N SER A 60 -15.89 5.33 2.11
CA SER A 60 -15.47 5.00 0.75
C SER A 60 -14.09 4.34 0.73
N LEU A 61 -13.17 4.75 1.60
CA LEU A 61 -11.85 4.11 1.75
C LEU A 61 -11.97 2.66 2.22
N THR A 62 -12.74 2.39 3.27
CA THR A 62 -12.91 1.03 3.81
C THR A 62 -13.70 0.14 2.85
N GLN A 63 -14.67 0.70 2.14
CA GLN A 63 -15.39 -0.01 1.07
C GLN A 63 -14.46 -0.38 -0.08
N PHE A 64 -13.63 0.56 -0.51
CA PHE A 64 -12.68 0.35 -1.59
C PHE A 64 -11.67 -0.74 -1.23
N MET A 65 -11.11 -0.68 -0.01
CA MET A 65 -10.08 -1.62 0.43
C MET A 65 -10.60 -3.04 0.70
N SER A 66 -11.92 -3.21 0.88
CA SER A 66 -12.59 -4.51 1.00
C SER A 66 -13.24 -4.99 -0.31
N SER A 67 -13.04 -4.26 -1.42
CA SER A 67 -13.69 -4.59 -2.70
C SER A 67 -13.02 -5.73 -3.49
N GLY A 68 -11.84 -6.18 -3.05
CA GLY A 68 -11.07 -7.20 -3.75
C GLY A 68 -9.73 -7.50 -3.09
N PRO A 69 -8.88 -8.35 -3.72
CA PRO A 69 -7.58 -8.72 -3.19
C PRO A 69 -6.62 -7.52 -3.17
N ALA A 70 -5.79 -7.45 -2.14
CA ALA A 70 -4.66 -6.53 -2.02
C ALA A 70 -3.37 -7.34 -1.79
N VAL A 71 -2.22 -6.79 -2.16
CA VAL A 71 -0.92 -7.36 -1.80
C VAL A 71 -0.25 -6.47 -0.76
N VAL A 72 0.00 -7.03 0.41
CA VAL A 72 0.73 -6.36 1.48
C VAL A 72 2.19 -6.84 1.47
N MET A 73 3.11 -5.92 1.71
CA MET A 73 4.54 -6.20 1.72
C MET A 73 5.26 -5.45 2.84
N VAL A 74 6.25 -6.12 3.42
CA VAL A 74 7.20 -5.51 4.37
C VAL A 74 8.47 -5.20 3.59
N LEU A 75 8.80 -3.91 3.53
CA LEU A 75 10.01 -3.39 2.89
C LEU A 75 11.04 -3.09 3.95
N GLU A 76 12.27 -3.58 3.79
CA GLU A 76 13.40 -3.35 4.68
C GLU A 76 14.53 -2.63 3.95
N GLY A 77 15.17 -1.67 4.62
CA GLY A 77 16.32 -0.97 4.07
C GLY A 77 16.75 0.24 4.91
N GLU A 78 17.78 0.93 4.45
CA GLU A 78 18.18 2.23 5.00
C GLU A 78 17.23 3.32 4.52
N GLY A 79 16.61 4.04 5.47
CA GLY A 79 15.60 5.07 5.19
C GLY A 79 14.33 4.52 4.52
N ALA A 80 13.96 3.26 4.80
CA ALA A 80 12.88 2.56 4.11
C ALA A 80 11.54 3.33 4.16
N ILE A 81 11.25 4.00 5.28
CA ILE A 81 10.01 4.77 5.43
C ILE A 81 10.00 5.98 4.47
N SER A 82 11.08 6.77 4.44
CA SER A 82 11.18 7.96 3.55
C SER A 82 11.19 7.55 2.08
N LYS A 83 12.05 6.59 1.71
CA LYS A 83 12.17 6.10 0.34
C LYS A 83 10.85 5.54 -0.18
N THR A 84 10.13 4.77 0.63
CA THR A 84 8.82 4.24 0.22
C THR A 84 7.84 5.37 -0.07
N ARG A 85 7.80 6.42 0.78
CA ARG A 85 6.94 7.59 0.56
C ARG A 85 7.31 8.36 -0.70
N GLU A 86 8.59 8.56 -0.96
CA GLU A 86 9.08 9.23 -2.17
C GLU A 86 8.70 8.43 -3.43
N LEU A 87 8.85 7.10 -3.40
CA LEU A 87 8.53 6.23 -4.53
C LEU A 87 7.04 6.07 -4.80
N MET A 88 6.18 6.15 -3.78
CA MET A 88 4.73 6.16 -3.98
C MET A 88 4.25 7.44 -4.67
N GLY A 89 5.04 8.52 -4.62
CA GLY A 89 4.68 9.82 -5.19
C GLY A 89 3.63 10.56 -4.35
N ALA A 90 3.19 11.71 -4.86
CA ALA A 90 2.14 12.49 -4.21
C ALA A 90 0.85 11.67 -4.06
N THR A 91 0.12 11.89 -2.97
CA THR A 91 -1.18 11.23 -2.70
C THR A 91 -2.23 11.54 -3.77
N ASP A 92 -2.10 12.67 -4.47
CA ASP A 92 -2.87 12.98 -5.68
C ASP A 92 -2.12 12.47 -6.92
N PRO A 93 -2.67 11.50 -7.68
CA PRO A 93 -2.04 10.99 -8.89
C PRO A 93 -1.76 12.07 -9.93
N LYS A 94 -2.51 13.17 -9.95
CA LYS A 94 -2.27 14.30 -10.87
C LYS A 94 -1.05 15.12 -10.49
N GLN A 95 -0.53 14.95 -9.27
CA GLN A 95 0.64 15.63 -8.74
C GLN A 95 1.85 14.70 -8.64
N ALA A 96 1.68 13.41 -8.94
CA ALA A 96 2.78 12.48 -9.06
C ALA A 96 3.55 12.78 -10.36
N LYS A 97 4.87 12.96 -10.26
CA LYS A 97 5.78 13.08 -11.41
C LYS A 97 6.16 11.72 -11.97
#